data_AF-A0A1V4RRV5-F1
#
_entry.id   AF-A0A1V4RRV5-F1
#
_cell.length_a   1.000
_cell.length_b   1.000
_cell.length_c   1.000
_cell.angle_alpha   90.00
_cell.angle_beta   90.00
_cell.angle_gamma   90.00
#
_symmetry.space_group_name_H-M   'P 1'
#
loop_
_entity.id
_entity.type
_entity.pdbx_description
1 polymer ?
#
loop_
_entity_poly.entity_id
_entity_poly.type
_entity_poly.pdbx_seq_one_letter_code
_entity_poly.pdbx_strand_id
1 'polypeptide(L)'
;MAAKVQLAFEDDLALRIGEILRNINSQIQKYLIAKTLISLATGILFAMALSLFGVQFAIIWGILAFLLNFIPNIGSVIATLLPLSIAFLQFDGIATLLWLTLVLVLIQLVIGNFIDPRVIGKSGGNRSFP
;
A
#
# COMPACT_ATOMS: atom_id res chain seq x y z
N MET A 1 -3.09 -22.07 -49.92
CA MET A 1 -2.13 -22.37 -48.84
C MET A 1 -1.96 -21.20 -47.87
N ALA A 2 -1.83 -19.95 -48.35
CA ALA A 2 -1.69 -18.74 -47.52
C ALA A 2 -2.84 -18.48 -46.51
N ALA A 3 -4.10 -18.74 -46.87
CA ALA A 3 -5.25 -18.49 -46.00
C ALA A 3 -5.31 -19.38 -44.73
N LYS A 4 -4.79 -20.62 -44.78
CA LYS A 4 -4.73 -21.50 -43.60
C LYS A 4 -3.65 -21.08 -42.60
N VAL A 5 -2.60 -20.41 -43.09
CA VAL A 5 -1.49 -19.92 -42.25
C VAL A 5 -1.91 -18.65 -41.50
N GLN A 6 -2.71 -17.76 -42.11
CA GLN A 6 -3.22 -16.55 -41.45
C GLN A 6 -4.20 -16.86 -40.31
N LEU A 7 -5.14 -17.79 -40.52
CA LEU A 7 -6.09 -18.21 -39.49
C LEU A 7 -5.40 -18.88 -38.28
N ALA A 8 -4.40 -19.72 -38.52
CA ALA A 8 -3.61 -20.33 -37.45
C ALA A 8 -2.78 -19.31 -36.65
N PHE A 9 -2.35 -18.22 -37.30
CA PHE A 9 -1.66 -17.11 -36.64
C PHE A 9 -2.60 -16.25 -35.79
N GLU A 10 -3.84 -15.99 -36.24
CA GLU A 10 -4.86 -15.28 -35.45
C GLU A 10 -5.28 -16.06 -34.21
N ASP A 11 -5.44 -17.39 -34.32
CA ASP A 11 -5.76 -18.25 -33.18
C ASP A 11 -4.62 -18.27 -32.13
N ASP A 12 -3.36 -18.37 -32.54
CA ASP A 12 -2.21 -18.31 -31.62
C ASP A 12 -2.09 -16.94 -30.92
N LEU A 13 -2.36 -15.85 -31.65
CA LEU A 13 -2.38 -14.49 -31.10
C LEU A 13 -3.52 -14.30 -30.09
N ALA A 14 -4.71 -14.82 -30.39
CA ALA A 14 -5.85 -14.74 -29.49
C ALA A 14 -5.60 -15.52 -28.18
N LEU A 15 -4.99 -16.71 -28.27
CA LEU A 15 -4.60 -17.49 -27.09
C LEU A 15 -3.54 -16.78 -26.25
N ARG A 16 -2.51 -16.19 -26.89
CA ARG A 16 -1.46 -15.40 -26.21
C ARG A 16 -2.01 -14.16 -25.51
N ILE A 17 -2.89 -13.40 -26.17
CA ILE A 17 -3.54 -12.23 -25.56
C ILE A 17 -4.40 -12.66 -24.37
N GLY A 18 -5.14 -13.76 -24.50
CA GLY A 18 -5.94 -14.34 -23.42
C GLY A 18 -5.10 -14.73 -22.20
N GLU A 19 -3.94 -15.37 -22.41
CA GLU A 19 -2.99 -15.69 -21.33
C GLU A 19 -2.39 -14.45 -20.67
N ILE A 20 -1.97 -13.45 -21.45
CA ILE A 20 -1.43 -12.19 -20.92
C ILE A 20 -2.49 -11.49 -20.06
N LEU A 21 -3.73 -11.38 -20.54
CA LEU A 21 -4.83 -10.78 -19.79
C LEU A 21 -5.14 -11.54 -18.50
N ARG A 22 -5.16 -12.88 -18.53
CA ARG A 22 -5.33 -13.72 -17.33
C ARG A 22 -4.20 -13.47 -16.32
N ASN A 23 -2.97 -13.39 -16.80
CA ASN A 23 -1.81 -13.14 -15.95
C ASN A 23 -1.86 -11.75 -15.32
N ILE A 24 -2.19 -10.71 -16.09
CA ILE A 24 -2.37 -9.33 -15.58
C ILE A 24 -3.47 -9.30 -14.52
N ASN A 25 -4.64 -9.89 -14.81
CA ASN A 25 -5.77 -9.88 -13.89
C ASN A 25 -5.43 -10.58 -12.56
N SER A 26 -4.74 -11.73 -12.63
CA SER A 26 -4.28 -12.44 -11.43
C SER A 26 -3.27 -11.65 -10.60
N GLN A 27 -2.40 -10.85 -11.25
CA GLN A 27 -1.42 -10.02 -10.56
C GLN A 27 -2.07 -8.79 -9.92
N ILE A 28 -3.01 -8.14 -10.62
CA ILE A 28 -3.78 -7.03 -10.08
C ILE A 28 -4.59 -7.50 -8.87
N GLN A 29 -5.25 -8.66 -8.93
CA GLN A 29 -6.01 -9.20 -7.81
C GLN A 29 -5.13 -9.44 -6.58
N LYS A 30 -3.97 -10.09 -6.76
CA LYS A 30 -3.01 -10.32 -5.67
C LYS A 30 -2.50 -9.01 -5.08
N TYR A 31 -2.20 -8.03 -5.94
CA TYR A 31 -1.76 -6.70 -5.53
C TYR A 31 -2.84 -5.98 -4.72
N LEU A 32 -4.09 -5.97 -5.18
CA LEU A 32 -5.20 -5.32 -4.47
C LEU A 32 -5.43 -5.96 -3.10
N ILE A 33 -5.43 -7.29 -3.00
CA ILE A 33 -5.59 -7.99 -1.71
C ILE A 33 -4.45 -7.62 -0.76
N ALA A 34 -3.21 -7.68 -1.23
CA ALA A 34 -2.04 -7.28 -0.47
C ALA A 34 -2.16 -5.83 0.01
N LYS A 35 -2.50 -4.91 -0.91
CA LYS A 35 -2.59 -3.49 -0.61
C LYS A 35 -3.68 -3.21 0.40
N THR A 36 -4.84 -3.84 0.29
CA THR A 36 -5.92 -3.71 1.27
C THR A 36 -5.48 -4.17 2.66
N LEU A 37 -4.78 -5.31 2.78
CA LEU A 37 -4.30 -5.81 4.07
C LEU A 37 -3.26 -4.85 4.69
N ILE A 38 -2.34 -4.33 3.89
CA ILE A 38 -1.31 -3.39 4.34
C ILE A 38 -1.93 -2.07 4.77
N SER A 39 -2.83 -1.53 3.95
CA SER A 39 -3.58 -0.31 4.29
C SER A 39 -4.37 -0.51 5.59
N LEU A 40 -5.02 -1.66 5.77
CA LEU A 40 -5.82 -1.95 6.95
C LEU A 40 -4.96 -2.00 8.21
N ALA A 41 -3.82 -2.71 8.16
CA ALA A 41 -2.85 -2.74 9.23
C ALA A 41 -2.35 -1.31 9.56
N THR A 42 -2.10 -0.49 8.55
CA THR A 42 -1.68 0.91 8.74
C THR A 42 -2.72 1.71 9.50
N GLY A 43 -3.97 1.67 9.06
CA GLY A 43 -5.05 2.43 9.68
C GLY A 43 -5.28 2.03 11.13
N ILE A 44 -5.22 0.73 11.44
CA ILE A 44 -5.34 0.21 12.81
C ILE A 44 -4.17 0.71 13.66
N LEU A 45 -2.93 0.59 13.17
CA LEU A 45 -1.75 1.03 13.91
C LEU A 45 -1.77 2.55 14.17
N PHE A 46 -2.23 3.36 13.21
CA PHE A 46 -2.43 4.79 13.38
C PHE A 46 -3.49 5.12 14.41
N ALA A 47 -4.66 4.49 14.32
CA ALA A 47 -5.73 4.69 15.31
C ALA A 47 -5.26 4.30 16.72
N MET A 48 -4.60 3.15 16.86
CA MET A 48 -4.06 2.69 18.14
C MET A 48 -3.01 3.65 18.69
N ALA A 49 -2.04 4.08 17.86
CA ALA A 49 -1.03 5.05 18.29
C ALA A 49 -1.69 6.34 18.77
N LEU A 50 -2.55 6.96 17.95
CA LEU A 50 -3.21 8.22 18.29
C LEU A 50 -4.09 8.10 19.54
N SER A 51 -4.81 6.99 19.71
CA SER A 51 -5.60 6.72 20.92
C SER A 51 -4.73 6.56 22.17
N LEU A 52 -3.58 5.87 22.08
CA LEU A 52 -2.66 5.70 23.21
C LEU A 52 -2.07 7.05 23.68
N PHE A 53 -1.83 7.97 22.75
CA PHE A 53 -1.38 9.33 23.07
C PHE A 53 -2.53 10.29 23.43
N GLY A 54 -3.80 9.85 23.39
CA GLY A 54 -4.96 10.67 23.74
C GLY A 54 -5.30 11.74 22.70
N VAL A 55 -4.89 11.57 21.45
CA VAL A 55 -5.16 12.52 20.36
C VAL A 55 -6.63 12.42 19.95
N GLN A 56 -7.29 13.57 19.78
CA GLN A 56 -8.68 13.61 19.33
C GLN A 56 -8.85 13.02 17.93
N PHE A 57 -10.02 12.44 17.67
CA PHE A 57 -10.38 11.88 16.36
C PHE A 57 -9.46 10.75 15.87
N ALA A 58 -8.81 10.01 16.77
CA ALA A 58 -7.89 8.92 16.45
C ALA A 58 -8.44 7.92 15.41
N ILE A 59 -9.73 7.54 15.53
CA ILE A 59 -10.39 6.63 14.58
C ILE A 59 -10.49 7.25 13.18
N ILE A 60 -10.87 8.53 13.09
CA ILE A 60 -10.99 9.25 11.81
C ILE A 60 -9.62 9.30 11.12
N TRP A 61 -8.57 9.62 11.88
CA TRP A 61 -7.21 9.62 11.38
C TRP A 61 -6.72 8.23 10.95
N GLY A 62 -7.09 7.17 11.67
CA GLY A 62 -6.80 5.80 11.25
C GLY A 62 -7.50 5.40 9.94
N ILE A 63 -8.77 5.78 9.77
CA ILE A 63 -9.51 5.56 8.51
C ILE A 63 -8.87 6.36 7.38
N LEU A 64 -8.48 7.62 7.63
CA LEU A 64 -7.81 8.43 6.64
C LEU A 64 -6.44 7.85 6.26
N ALA A 65 -5.67 7.35 7.24
CA ALA A 65 -4.41 6.67 6.99
C ALA A 65 -4.62 5.39 6.16
N PHE A 66 -5.67 4.61 6.41
CA PHE A 66 -6.08 3.47 5.58
C PHE A 66 -6.34 3.88 4.13
N LEU A 67 -7.17 4.91 3.91
CA LEU A 67 -7.53 5.38 2.57
C LEU A 67 -6.32 5.95 1.83
N LEU A 68 -5.53 6.76 2.51
CA LEU A 68 -4.36 7.42 1.94
C LEU A 68 -3.24 6.44 1.60
N ASN A 69 -3.11 5.32 2.34
CA ASN A 69 -2.06 4.33 2.09
C ASN A 69 -2.13 3.71 0.67
N PHE A 70 -3.29 3.74 0.02
CA PHE A 70 -3.42 3.33 -1.39
C PHE A 70 -2.53 4.13 -2.35
N ILE A 71 -2.17 5.36 -1.99
CA ILE A 71 -1.26 6.22 -2.76
C ILE A 71 0.13 6.17 -2.10
N PRO A 72 1.10 5.44 -2.66
CA PRO A 72 2.44 5.32 -2.09
C PRO A 72 3.10 6.70 -1.91
N ASN A 73 3.84 6.87 -0.82
CA ASN A 73 4.59 8.08 -0.43
C ASN A 73 3.75 9.32 -0.10
N ILE A 74 2.75 9.68 -0.93
CA ILE A 74 1.87 10.83 -0.65
C ILE A 74 0.98 10.53 0.55
N GLY A 75 0.46 9.31 0.62
CA GLY A 75 -0.46 8.91 1.67
C GLY A 75 0.16 8.93 3.05
N SER A 76 1.39 8.42 3.18
CA SER A 76 2.13 8.35 4.43
C SER A 76 2.43 9.73 4.99
N VAL A 77 2.87 10.66 4.14
CA VAL A 77 3.21 12.04 4.53
C VAL A 77 1.97 12.78 5.05
N ILE A 78 0.87 12.75 4.28
CA ILE A 78 -0.37 13.46 4.64
C ILE A 78 -1.04 12.81 5.85
N ALA A 79 -1.08 11.47 5.92
CA ALA A 79 -1.65 10.73 7.03
C ALA A 79 -0.96 11.03 8.37
N THR A 80 0.28 11.53 8.34
CA THR A 80 1.09 11.79 9.54
C THR A 80 1.13 13.26 9.90
N LEU A 81 1.29 14.14 8.92
CA LEU A 81 1.31 15.58 9.14
C LEU A 81 0.01 16.10 9.73
N LEU A 82 -1.14 15.62 9.23
CA LEU A 82 -2.44 16.14 9.66
C LEU A 82 -2.74 15.80 11.15
N PRO A 83 -2.64 14.54 11.62
CA PRO A 83 -2.81 14.24 13.05
C PRO A 83 -1.77 14.92 13.93
N LEU A 84 -0.52 15.06 13.46
CA LEU A 84 0.51 15.77 14.22
C LEU A 84 0.19 17.25 14.39
N SER A 85 -0.40 17.89 13.38
CA SER A 85 -0.85 19.28 13.49
C SER A 85 -1.95 19.44 14.53
N ILE A 86 -2.89 18.48 14.62
CA ILE A 86 -3.91 18.46 15.68
C ILE A 86 -3.28 18.21 17.04
N ALA A 87 -2.37 17.24 17.16
CA ALA A 87 -1.67 16.97 18.41
C ALA A 87 -0.87 18.19 18.90
N PHE A 88 -0.26 18.94 17.98
CA PHE A 88 0.45 20.19 18.29
C PHE A 88 -0.45 21.26 18.88
N LEU A 89 -1.69 21.36 18.40
CA LEU A 89 -2.68 22.28 18.95
C LEU A 89 -3.31 21.77 20.25
N GLN A 90 -3.30 20.46 20.48
CA GLN A 90 -3.93 19.84 21.64
C GLN A 90 -3.02 19.79 22.86
N PHE A 91 -1.71 19.63 22.68
CA PHE A 91 -0.75 19.46 23.76
C PHE A 91 0.23 20.63 23.85
N ASP A 92 0.35 21.25 25.02
CA ASP A 92 1.35 22.30 25.28
C ASP A 92 2.79 21.77 25.41
N GLY A 93 2.96 20.45 25.51
CA GLY A 93 4.24 19.79 25.77
C GLY A 93 4.92 19.23 24.51
N ILE A 94 6.14 19.72 24.21
CA ILE A 94 6.94 19.26 23.06
C ILE A 94 7.34 17.78 23.14
N ALA A 95 7.48 17.24 24.36
CA ALA A 95 7.91 15.86 24.57
C ALA A 95 6.89 14.85 24.01
N THR A 96 5.59 15.06 24.27
CA THR A 96 4.50 14.21 23.74
C THR A 96 4.47 14.24 22.22
N LEU A 97 4.69 15.43 21.63
CA LEU A 97 4.72 15.60 20.19
C LEU A 97 5.88 14.84 19.53
N LEU A 98 7.07 14.91 20.13
CA LEU A 98 8.26 14.20 19.65
C LEU A 98 8.06 12.68 19.70
N TRP A 99 7.53 12.16 20.82
CA TRP A 99 7.24 10.73 20.94
C TRP A 99 6.19 10.25 19.96
N LEU A 100 5.08 10.99 19.80
CA LEU A 100 4.05 10.66 18.83
C LEU A 100 4.61 10.66 17.40
N THR A 101 5.40 11.69 17.05
CA THR A 101 6.06 11.79 15.74
C THR A 101 6.96 10.59 15.49
N LEU A 102 7.78 10.23 16.47
CA LEU A 102 8.68 9.08 16.38
C LEU A 102 7.90 7.78 16.12
N VAL A 103 6.82 7.53 16.89
CA VAL A 103 5.99 6.34 16.74
C VAL A 103 5.33 6.28 15.35
N LEU A 104 4.73 7.37 14.89
CA LEU A 104 4.10 7.40 13.58
C LEU A 104 5.12 7.18 12.46
N VAL A 105 6.28 7.84 12.51
CA VAL A 105 7.36 7.66 11.53
C VAL A 105 7.85 6.20 11.52
N LEU A 106 8.03 5.58 12.69
CA LEU A 106 8.41 4.17 12.77
C LEU A 106 7.38 3.24 12.10
N ILE A 107 6.08 3.48 12.31
CA ILE A 107 5.02 2.72 11.63
C ILE A 107 5.18 2.83 10.11
N GLN A 108 5.45 4.03 9.59
CA GLN A 108 5.62 4.23 8.14
C GLN A 108 6.91 3.62 7.59
N LEU A 109 8.01 3.67 8.33
CA LEU A 109 9.25 3.01 7.93
C LEU A 109 9.05 1.49 7.84
N VAL A 110 8.38 0.89 8.83
CA VAL A 110 8.09 -0.55 8.83
C VAL A 110 7.17 -0.93 7.67
N ILE A 111 6.08 -0.18 7.47
CA ILE A 111 5.08 -0.51 6.45
C ILE A 111 5.59 -0.18 5.05
N GLY A 112 6.03 1.05 4.82
CA GLY A 112 6.42 1.55 3.51
C GLY A 112 7.76 1.03 3.01
N ASN A 113 8.76 0.84 3.88
CA ASN A 113 10.09 0.39 3.43
C ASN A 113 10.32 -1.12 3.58
N PHE A 114 9.55 -1.82 4.43
CA PHE A 114 9.79 -3.24 4.70
C PHE A 114 8.68 -4.15 4.17
N ILE A 115 7.42 -3.76 4.34
CA ILE A 115 6.27 -4.61 3.96
C ILE A 115 5.94 -4.43 2.48
N ASP A 116 5.75 -3.20 2.01
CA ASP A 116 5.43 -2.90 0.61
C ASP A 116 6.42 -3.56 -0.39
N PRO A 117 7.76 -3.39 -0.28
CA PRO A 117 8.68 -4.00 -1.24
C PRO A 117 8.83 -5.52 -1.09
N ARG A 118 8.56 -6.11 0.08
CA ARG A 118 8.60 -7.58 0.23
C ARG A 118 7.37 -8.27 -0.36
N VAL A 119 6.21 -7.61 -0.27
CA VAL A 119 4.96 -8.12 -0.81
C VAL A 119 4.90 -7.92 -2.33
N ILE A 120 5.48 -6.81 -2.84
CA ILE A 120 5.49 -6.47 -4.28
C ILE A 120 6.73 -7.05 -4.99
N GLY A 121 7.89 -7.06 -4.34
CA GLY A 121 9.18 -7.40 -4.95
C GLY A 121 9.44 -8.90 -5.18
N LYS A 122 8.65 -9.81 -4.60
CA LYS A 122 8.78 -11.25 -4.88
C LYS A 122 8.33 -11.69 -6.27
N SER A 123 7.84 -10.77 -7.11
CA SER A 123 7.41 -11.09 -8.48
C SER A 123 8.50 -10.93 -9.56
N GLY A 124 9.73 -10.53 -9.20
CA GLY A 124 10.76 -10.10 -10.16
C GLY A 124 12.07 -10.90 -10.26
N GLY A 125 12.21 -12.06 -9.61
CA GLY A 125 13.53 -12.69 -9.51
C GLY A 125 13.53 -14.21 -9.44
N ASN A 126 13.03 -14.89 -10.49
CA ASN A 126 13.59 -16.16 -10.98
C ASN A 126 12.83 -16.62 -12.24
N ARG A 127 13.20 -16.09 -13.41
CA ARG A 127 12.99 -16.81 -14.68
C ARG A 127 14.35 -16.95 -15.35
N SER A 128 15.13 -17.86 -14.79
CA SER A 128 16.12 -18.61 -15.53
C SER A 128 15.37 -19.33 -16.66
N PHE A 129 15.43 -18.76 -17.86
CA PHE A 129 15.07 -19.45 -19.09
C PHE A 129 16.30 -20.27 -19.52
N PRO A 130 16.24 -21.61 -19.58
CA PRO A 130 17.14 -22.39 -20.42
C PRO A 130 16.75 -22.25 -21.90
#